data_AF-A0A5S4TCW0-F1
#
_entry.id   AF-A0A5S4TCW0-F1
#
_cell.length_a   1.000
_cell.length_b   1.000
_cell.length_c   1.000
_cell.angle_alpha   90.00
_cell.angle_beta   90.00
_cell.angle_gamma   90.00
#
_symmetry.space_group_name_H-M   'P 1'
#
loop_
_entity.id
_entity.type
_entity.pdbx_description
1 polymer ?
#
loop_
_entity_poly.entity_id
_entity_poly.type
_entity_poly.pdbx_seq_one_letter_code
_entity_poly.pdbx_strand_id
1 'polypeptide(L)'
;VVGLQDWILDDGKIHTRYVQDLTQTGRLSSVDPNLQNIPVRLEQGRLIRKAFVPEWEDSVLLSSDYSQIELRVLAHISKDEHLIKAFQEGADIHTSTAMRVFGIEHPEDVTPNDRRNAKAVNFGVVYGISDFGLSNNLGISRKEAKAYID
;
A
#
# COMPACT_ATOMS: atom_id res chain seq x y z
N VAL A 1 11.88 -23.07 2.90
CA VAL A 1 10.73 -22.18 3.20
C VAL A 1 9.81 -22.97 4.10
N VAL A 2 10.07 -22.92 5.41
CA VAL A 2 9.23 -23.61 6.40
C VAL A 2 7.93 -22.82 6.51
N GLY A 3 6.78 -23.48 6.50
CA GLY A 3 5.47 -22.84 6.51
C GLY A 3 4.57 -23.39 5.41
N LEU A 4 4.64 -22.84 4.18
CA LEU A 4 3.70 -23.19 3.10
C LEU A 4 3.74 -24.66 2.65
N GLN A 5 4.88 -25.34 2.82
CA GLN A 5 5.04 -26.74 2.40
C GLN A 5 4.09 -27.68 3.14
N ASP A 6 3.82 -27.40 4.42
CA ASP A 6 2.92 -28.20 5.26
C ASP A 6 1.44 -28.01 4.89
N TRP A 7 1.13 -27.04 4.02
CA TRP A 7 -0.21 -26.73 3.53
C TRP A 7 -0.49 -27.26 2.13
N ILE A 8 0.47 -27.96 1.52
CA ILE A 8 0.28 -28.59 0.20
C ILE A 8 -0.51 -29.89 0.42
N LEU A 9 -1.70 -29.96 -0.17
CA LEU A 9 -2.56 -31.15 -0.11
C LEU A 9 -2.21 -32.14 -1.22
N ASP A 10 -2.87 -33.30 -1.20
CA ASP A 10 -2.65 -34.41 -2.15
C ASP A 10 -2.87 -34.01 -3.62
N ASP A 11 -3.64 -32.95 -3.87
CA ASP A 11 -3.85 -32.39 -5.21
C ASP A 11 -2.72 -31.43 -5.67
N GLY A 12 -1.68 -31.28 -4.86
CA GLY A 12 -0.54 -30.41 -5.12
C GLY A 12 -0.82 -28.92 -4.92
N LYS A 13 -1.96 -28.55 -4.32
CA LYS A 13 -2.39 -27.15 -4.14
C LYS A 13 -2.44 -26.74 -2.67
N ILE A 14 -2.46 -25.43 -2.45
CA ILE A 14 -2.67 -24.81 -1.15
C ILE A 14 -4.08 -24.20 -1.13
N HIS A 15 -4.92 -24.64 -0.19
CA HIS A 15 -6.32 -24.22 -0.07
C HIS A 15 -6.50 -23.26 1.10
N THR A 16 -6.21 -21.98 0.89
CA THR A 16 -6.45 -20.94 1.92
C THR A 16 -7.94 -20.74 2.18
N ARG A 17 -8.29 -20.29 3.39
CA ARG A 17 -9.64 -19.85 3.73
C ARG A 17 -9.70 -18.33 3.78
N TYR A 18 -10.60 -17.74 3.00
CA TYR A 18 -10.94 -16.31 3.10
C TYR A 18 -12.08 -16.09 4.08
N VAL A 19 -11.79 -15.37 5.17
CA VAL A 19 -12.71 -15.02 6.24
C VAL A 19 -13.19 -13.59 6.01
N GLN A 20 -14.51 -13.38 6.01
CA GLN A 20 -15.14 -12.11 5.69
C GLN A 20 -15.48 -11.27 6.94
N ASP A 21 -15.69 -11.92 8.07
CA ASP A 21 -16.18 -11.33 9.33
C ASP A 21 -15.08 -11.06 10.37
N LEU A 22 -13.81 -11.16 9.97
CA LEU A 22 -12.68 -10.95 10.89
C LEU A 22 -12.26 -9.48 11.00
N THR A 23 -12.24 -8.73 9.90
CA THR A 23 -11.74 -7.35 9.91
C THR A 23 -12.87 -6.35 10.14
N GLN A 24 -12.62 -5.36 11.00
CA GLN A 24 -13.58 -4.26 11.23
C GLN A 24 -13.80 -3.39 9.99
N THR A 25 -12.84 -3.38 9.05
CA THR A 25 -12.89 -2.57 7.82
C THR A 25 -13.60 -3.27 6.66
N GLY A 26 -14.05 -4.52 6.84
CA GLY A 26 -14.72 -5.31 5.80
C GLY A 26 -13.80 -5.93 4.75
N ARG A 27 -12.47 -5.86 4.93
CA ARG A 27 -11.49 -6.60 4.11
C ARG A 27 -11.57 -8.10 4.39
N LEU A 28 -11.35 -8.92 3.36
CA LEU A 28 -11.11 -10.35 3.54
C LEU A 28 -9.82 -10.58 4.31
N SER A 29 -9.79 -11.63 5.12
CA SER A 29 -8.59 -12.17 5.77
C SER A 29 -8.30 -13.57 5.27
N SER A 30 -7.05 -13.87 4.94
CA SER A 30 -6.60 -15.20 4.54
C SER A 30 -5.99 -15.91 5.74
N VAL A 31 -6.48 -17.10 6.04
CA VAL A 31 -6.01 -17.96 7.14
C VAL A 31 -5.81 -19.39 6.65
N ASP A 32 -4.94 -20.13 7.34
CA ASP A 32 -4.73 -21.56 7.14
C ASP A 32 -4.45 -22.00 5.69
N PRO A 33 -3.38 -21.51 5.02
CA PRO A 33 -2.41 -20.51 5.47
C PRO A 33 -2.77 -19.08 5.02
N ASN A 34 -2.09 -18.07 5.57
CA ASN A 34 -2.24 -16.68 5.14
C ASN A 34 -1.46 -16.39 3.85
N LEU A 35 -2.17 -16.29 2.73
CA LEU A 35 -1.63 -15.95 1.41
C LEU A 35 -1.63 -14.44 1.10
N GLN A 36 -2.29 -13.61 1.92
CA GLN A 36 -2.27 -12.15 1.74
C GLN A 36 -0.93 -11.53 2.17
N ASN A 37 -0.25 -12.15 3.14
CA ASN A 37 0.99 -11.63 3.72
C ASN A 37 2.27 -12.21 3.08
N ILE A 38 2.21 -12.78 1.88
CA ILE A 38 3.40 -13.28 1.19
C ILE A 38 4.33 -12.10 0.84
N PRO A 39 5.58 -12.09 1.34
CA PRO A 39 6.48 -10.95 1.17
C PRO A 39 6.73 -10.59 -0.30
N VAL A 40 6.75 -9.29 -0.61
CA VAL A 40 6.93 -8.78 -2.00
C VAL A 40 8.15 -7.86 -2.16
N ARG A 41 8.60 -7.24 -1.06
CA ARG A 41 9.63 -6.19 -1.09
C ARG A 41 11.04 -6.75 -1.17
N LEU A 42 11.32 -7.81 -0.42
CA LEU A 42 12.64 -8.46 -0.37
C LEU A 42 12.77 -9.47 -1.51
N GLU A 43 14.00 -9.64 -2.01
CA GLU A 43 14.32 -10.60 -3.06
C GLU A 43 13.89 -12.02 -2.69
N GLN A 44 14.18 -12.44 -1.46
CA GLN A 44 13.77 -13.74 -0.92
C GLN A 44 12.25 -13.91 -0.94
N GLY A 45 11.49 -12.83 -0.69
CA GLY A 45 10.03 -12.82 -0.78
C GLY A 45 9.52 -13.02 -2.20
N ARG A 46 10.18 -12.39 -3.17
CA ARG A 46 9.85 -12.57 -4.59
C ARG A 46 10.10 -14.00 -5.05
N LEU A 47 11.12 -14.68 -4.51
CA LEU A 47 11.36 -16.10 -4.79
C LEU A 47 10.21 -16.99 -4.28
N ILE A 48 9.62 -16.68 -3.13
CA ILE A 48 8.45 -17.42 -2.62
C ILE A 48 7.26 -17.27 -3.58
N ARG A 49 7.00 -16.07 -4.10
CA ARG A 49 5.90 -15.86 -5.07
C ARG A 49 6.10 -16.62 -6.37
N LYS A 50 7.34 -16.84 -6.82
CA LYS A 50 7.64 -17.64 -8.02
C LYS A 50 7.28 -19.13 -7.86
N ALA A 51 7.08 -19.62 -6.63
CA ALA A 51 6.63 -20.99 -6.39
C ALA A 51 5.13 -21.17 -6.69
N PHE A 52 4.36 -20.09 -6.82
CA PHE A 52 2.96 -20.14 -7.24
C PHE A 52 2.93 -20.15 -8.76
N VAL A 53 2.59 -21.32 -9.32
CA VAL A 53 2.55 -21.57 -10.76
C VAL A 53 1.10 -21.83 -11.18
N PRO A 54 0.76 -21.53 -12.44
CA PRO A 54 -0.54 -21.92 -12.97
C PRO A 54 -0.66 -23.45 -13.03
N GLU A 55 -1.88 -23.98 -12.93
CA GLU A 55 -2.12 -25.43 -12.92
C GLU A 55 -1.94 -26.07 -14.30
N TRP A 56 -2.20 -25.33 -15.40
CA TRP A 56 -2.27 -25.89 -16.75
C TRP A 56 -1.06 -25.42 -17.55
N GLU A 57 -0.46 -26.29 -18.36
CA GLU A 57 0.78 -26.02 -19.11
C GLU A 57 0.69 -24.77 -20.00
N ASP A 58 -0.45 -24.59 -20.68
CA ASP A 58 -0.72 -23.44 -21.57
C ASP A 58 -1.46 -22.28 -20.88
N SER A 59 -1.32 -22.12 -19.56
CA SER A 59 -1.99 -21.07 -18.80
C SER A 59 -1.04 -20.13 -18.08
N VAL A 60 -1.55 -18.96 -17.70
CA VAL A 60 -0.79 -17.91 -17.01
C VAL A 60 -1.56 -17.39 -15.80
N LEU A 61 -0.82 -16.92 -14.79
CA LEU A 61 -1.40 -16.16 -13.69
C LEU A 61 -1.51 -14.68 -14.07
N LEU A 62 -2.73 -14.16 -14.13
CA LEU A 62 -3.01 -12.74 -14.33
C LEU A 62 -3.24 -12.07 -12.97
N SER A 63 -2.52 -10.98 -12.71
CA SER A 63 -2.72 -10.14 -11.53
C SER A 63 -3.21 -8.76 -11.94
N SER A 64 -4.25 -8.27 -11.28
CA SER A 64 -4.73 -6.89 -11.41
C SER A 64 -4.77 -6.27 -10.01
N ASP A 65 -4.26 -5.05 -9.89
CA ASP A 65 -4.17 -4.31 -8.63
C ASP A 65 -4.76 -2.91 -8.84
N TYR A 66 -5.51 -2.42 -7.86
CA TYR A 66 -6.06 -1.09 -7.98
C TYR A 66 -4.98 -0.02 -7.78
N SER A 67 -4.82 0.83 -8.78
CA SER A 67 -3.91 1.97 -8.72
C SER A 67 -4.40 3.04 -7.71
N GLN A 68 -3.83 2.99 -6.49
CA GLN A 68 -4.06 3.94 -5.39
C GLN A 68 -5.55 4.11 -5.01
N ILE A 69 -6.30 3.01 -4.91
CA ILE A 69 -7.76 3.06 -4.63
C ILE A 69 -8.10 3.81 -3.34
N GLU A 70 -7.32 3.67 -2.27
CA GLU A 70 -7.61 4.35 -1.01
C GLU A 70 -7.58 5.87 -1.15
N LEU A 71 -6.61 6.41 -1.90
CA LEU A 71 -6.52 7.85 -2.16
C LEU A 71 -7.57 8.33 -3.16
N ARG A 72 -8.00 7.49 -4.10
CA ARG A 72 -9.13 7.81 -4.99
C ARG A 72 -10.45 7.90 -4.22
N VAL A 73 -10.67 6.98 -3.28
CA VAL A 73 -11.82 7.00 -2.38
C VAL A 73 -11.75 8.23 -1.48
N LEU A 74 -10.57 8.58 -0.95
CA LEU A 74 -10.38 9.80 -0.19
C LEU A 74 -10.77 11.03 -1.01
N ALA A 75 -10.25 11.19 -2.23
CA ALA A 75 -10.57 12.30 -3.13
C ALA A 75 -12.09 12.40 -3.36
N HIS A 76 -12.75 11.25 -3.53
CA HIS A 76 -14.19 11.21 -3.70
C HIS A 76 -14.95 11.67 -2.45
N ILE A 77 -14.54 11.24 -1.25
CA ILE A 77 -15.24 11.54 0.01
C ILE A 77 -14.94 12.98 0.47
N SER A 78 -13.68 13.41 0.39
CA SER A 78 -13.25 14.74 0.84
C SER A 78 -13.67 15.86 -0.12
N LYS A 79 -13.90 15.53 -1.40
CA LYS A 79 -14.13 16.51 -2.48
C LYS A 79 -12.97 17.50 -2.64
N ASP A 80 -11.75 17.12 -2.23
CA ASP A 80 -10.57 17.96 -2.42
C ASP A 80 -10.27 18.12 -3.92
N GLU A 81 -10.45 19.34 -4.43
CA GLU A 81 -10.31 19.63 -5.86
C GLU A 81 -8.90 19.34 -6.37
N HIS A 82 -7.87 19.49 -5.54
CA HIS A 82 -6.49 19.26 -5.95
C HIS A 82 -6.20 17.77 -6.10
N LEU A 83 -6.69 16.94 -5.17
CA LEU A 83 -6.55 15.49 -5.20
C LEU A 83 -7.35 14.88 -6.36
N ILE A 84 -8.56 15.40 -6.60
CA ILE A 84 -9.38 15.02 -7.75
C ILE A 84 -8.66 15.37 -9.06
N LYS A 85 -8.19 16.61 -9.19
CA LYS A 85 -7.49 17.09 -10.38
C LYS A 85 -6.22 16.27 -10.64
N ALA A 86 -5.41 16.00 -9.61
CA ALA A 86 -4.21 15.17 -9.72
C ALA A 86 -4.52 13.77 -10.29
N PHE A 87 -5.63 13.15 -9.87
CA PHE A 87 -6.06 11.87 -10.44
C PHE A 87 -6.61 11.97 -11.86
N GLN A 88 -7.30 13.06 -12.21
CA GLN A 88 -7.83 13.30 -13.57
C GLN A 88 -6.71 13.56 -14.58
N GLU A 89 -5.65 14.23 -14.16
CA GLU A 89 -4.49 14.56 -14.99
C GLU A 89 -3.43 13.45 -15.03
N GLY A 90 -3.63 12.37 -14.27
CA GLY A 90 -2.68 11.25 -14.21
C GLY A 90 -1.35 11.61 -13.53
N ALA A 91 -1.35 12.64 -12.69
CA ALA A 91 -0.16 13.09 -11.97
C ALA A 91 0.32 12.06 -10.93
N ASP A 92 1.62 12.06 -10.62
CA ASP A 92 2.13 11.32 -9.47
C ASP A 92 1.64 11.98 -8.17
N ILE A 93 0.66 11.36 -7.54
CA ILE A 93 0.01 11.87 -6.33
C ILE A 93 1.00 12.09 -5.19
N HIS A 94 2.04 11.26 -5.07
CA HIS A 94 3.01 11.40 -4.00
C HIS A 94 3.95 12.57 -4.25
N THR A 95 4.32 12.81 -5.50
CA THR A 95 5.08 14.00 -5.91
C THR A 95 4.24 15.26 -5.69
N SER A 96 2.98 15.26 -6.12
CA SER A 96 2.06 16.39 -5.90
C SER A 96 1.86 16.72 -4.41
N THR A 97 1.67 15.69 -3.58
CA THR A 97 1.61 15.88 -2.12
C THR A 97 2.93 16.40 -1.57
N ALA A 98 4.07 15.84 -1.98
CA ALA A 98 5.38 16.28 -1.51
C ALA A 98 5.63 17.77 -1.82
N MET A 99 5.32 18.19 -3.04
CA MET A 99 5.42 19.59 -3.45
C MET A 99 4.58 20.51 -2.57
N ARG A 100 3.34 20.11 -2.28
CA ARG A 100 2.44 20.93 -1.47
C ARG A 100 2.82 20.97 0.01
N VAL A 101 3.19 19.83 0.59
CA VAL A 101 3.50 19.70 2.03
C VAL A 101 4.87 20.29 2.37
N PHE A 102 5.84 20.16 1.46
CA PHE A 102 7.21 20.64 1.68
C PHE A 102 7.54 21.95 0.97
N GLY A 103 6.59 22.52 0.23
CA GLY A 103 6.77 23.78 -0.50
C GLY A 103 7.79 23.67 -1.64
N ILE A 104 7.86 22.52 -2.32
CA ILE A 104 8.74 22.31 -3.46
C ILE A 104 8.05 22.82 -4.73
N GLU A 105 8.66 23.77 -5.43
CA GLU A 105 8.05 24.44 -6.58
C GLU A 105 8.04 23.57 -7.84
N HIS A 106 9.07 22.75 -8.05
CA HIS A 106 9.24 21.96 -9.25
C HIS A 106 9.23 20.44 -8.98
N PRO A 107 8.53 19.62 -9.79
CA PRO A 107 8.46 18.16 -9.58
C PRO A 107 9.83 17.46 -9.60
N GLU A 108 10.78 17.96 -10.37
CA GLU A 108 12.14 17.44 -10.49
C GLU A 108 12.97 17.60 -9.21
N ASP A 109 12.60 18.56 -8.36
CA ASP A 109 13.27 18.80 -7.07
C ASP A 109 12.76 17.85 -5.97
N VAL A 110 11.70 17.07 -6.26
CA VAL A 110 11.16 16.08 -5.31
C VAL A 110 12.08 14.88 -5.23
N THR A 111 12.73 14.70 -4.08
CA THR A 111 13.61 13.56 -3.86
C THR A 111 12.82 12.28 -3.59
N PRO A 112 13.44 11.09 -3.75
CA PRO A 112 12.83 9.83 -3.32
C PRO A 112 12.46 9.80 -1.83
N ASN A 113 13.14 10.59 -1.00
CA ASN A 113 12.85 10.71 0.42
C ASN A 113 11.59 11.55 0.65
N ASP A 114 11.46 12.69 -0.05
CA ASP A 114 10.27 13.54 0.02
C ASP A 114 9.04 12.77 -0.43
N ARG A 115 9.15 12.05 -1.55
CA ARG A 115 8.06 11.20 -2.05
C ARG A 115 7.66 10.10 -1.04
N ARG A 116 8.64 9.52 -0.32
CA ARG A 116 8.38 8.53 0.74
C ARG A 116 7.69 9.17 1.94
N ASN A 117 8.12 10.36 2.34
CA ASN A 117 7.54 11.08 3.47
C ASN A 117 6.10 11.53 3.15
N ALA A 118 5.87 12.10 1.97
CA ALA A 118 4.55 12.46 1.48
C ALA A 118 3.61 11.26 1.40
N LYS A 119 4.11 10.08 1.02
CA LYS A 119 3.36 8.84 1.11
C LYS A 119 2.94 8.53 2.55
N ALA A 120 3.85 8.63 3.52
CA ALA A 120 3.52 8.39 4.92
C ALA A 120 2.53 9.42 5.48
N VAL A 121 2.63 10.70 5.07
CA VAL A 121 1.65 11.75 5.39
C VAL A 121 0.28 11.40 4.81
N ASN A 122 0.18 11.11 3.51
CA ASN A 122 -1.09 10.76 2.86
C ASN A 122 -1.80 9.58 3.55
N PHE A 123 -1.08 8.49 3.82
CA PHE A 123 -1.68 7.35 4.53
C PHE A 123 -1.94 7.66 5.99
N GLY A 124 -1.03 8.37 6.65
CA GLY A 124 -1.16 8.76 8.05
C GLY A 124 -2.41 9.58 8.31
N VAL A 125 -2.60 10.66 7.56
CA VAL A 125 -3.75 11.57 7.70
C VAL A 125 -5.06 10.83 7.40
N VAL A 126 -5.11 10.02 6.33
CA VAL A 126 -6.30 9.22 5.98
C VAL A 126 -6.71 8.27 7.10
N TYR A 127 -5.75 7.69 7.80
CA TYR A 127 -5.99 6.74 8.89
C TYR A 127 -5.98 7.39 10.28
N GLY A 128 -6.02 8.73 10.36
CA GLY A 128 -6.10 9.44 11.65
C GLY A 128 -4.85 9.28 12.52
N ILE A 129 -3.66 9.18 11.90
CA ILE A 129 -2.40 9.14 12.65
C ILE A 129 -2.24 10.42 13.48
N SER A 130 -1.74 10.28 14.70
CA SER A 130 -1.35 11.43 15.50
C SER A 130 -0.04 12.04 14.99
N ASP A 131 0.20 13.30 15.34
CA ASP A 131 1.48 13.99 15.15
C ASP A 131 2.67 13.19 15.72
N PHE A 132 2.48 12.52 16.86
CA PHE A 132 3.46 11.60 17.46
C PHE A 132 3.70 10.35 16.61
N GLY A 133 2.64 9.73 16.07
CA GLY A 133 2.77 8.57 15.19
C GLY A 133 3.50 8.93 13.89
N LEU A 134 3.18 10.10 13.33
CA LEU A 134 3.81 10.60 12.11
C LEU A 134 5.28 10.97 12.36
N SER A 135 5.61 11.59 13.49
CA SER A 135 6.99 11.93 13.83
C SER A 135 7.89 10.71 13.92
N ASN A 136 7.39 9.62 14.53
CA ASN A 136 8.13 8.36 14.64
C ASN A 136 8.32 7.68 13.27
N ASN A 137 7.29 7.71 12.41
CA ASN A 137 7.37 7.13 11.07
C ASN A 137 8.36 7.86 10.16
N LEU A 138 8.44 9.19 10.30
CA LEU A 138 9.26 10.05 9.45
C LEU A 138 10.65 10.34 10.03
N GLY A 139 10.87 10.07 11.33
CA GLY A 139 12.12 10.44 12.00
C GLY A 139 12.32 11.95 12.14
N ILE A 140 11.23 12.71 12.21
CA ILE A 140 11.22 14.18 12.34
C ILE A 140 10.74 14.62 13.74
N SER A 141 10.86 15.90 14.06
CA SER A 141 10.30 16.40 15.32
C SER A 141 8.77 16.36 15.32
N ARG A 142 8.16 16.22 16.51
CA ARG A 142 6.71 16.29 16.67
C ARG A 142 6.12 17.62 16.16
N LYS A 143 6.88 18.71 16.26
CA LYS A 143 6.49 20.04 15.77
C LYS A 143 6.37 20.04 14.24
N GLU A 144 7.35 19.47 13.54
CA GLU A 144 7.31 19.34 12.07
C GLU A 144 6.18 18.41 11.64
N ALA A 145 6.01 17.27 12.32
CA ALA A 145 4.91 16.36 12.03
C ALA A 145 3.52 17.02 12.20
N LYS A 146 3.35 17.84 13.23
CA LYS A 146 2.12 18.61 13.43
C LYS A 146 1.90 19.62 12.28
N ALA A 147 2.94 20.32 11.84
CA ALA A 147 2.85 21.26 10.73
C ALA A 147 2.50 20.59 9.38
N TYR A 148 2.75 19.29 9.22
CA TYR A 148 2.31 18.54 8.04
C TYR A 148 0.86 18.04 8.12
N ILE A 149 0.27 18.00 9.32
CA ILE A 149 -1.12 17.58 9.54
C ILE A 149 -2.08 18.78 9.53
N ASP A 150 -1.63 19.90 10.11
CA ASP A 150 -2.36 21.18 10.15
C ASP A 150 -2.47 21.80 8.74
#